data_AF-A0A927MXJ1-F1
#
_entry.id   AF-A0A927MXJ1-F1
#
_cell.length_a   1.000
_cell.length_b   1.000
_cell.length_c   1.000
_cell.angle_alpha   90.00
_cell.angle_beta   90.00
_cell.angle_gamma   90.00
#
_symmetry.space_group_name_H-M   'P 1'
#
loop_
_entity.id
_entity.type
_entity.pdbx_description
1 polymer ?
#
loop_
_entity_poly.entity_id
_entity_poly.type
_entity_poly.pdbx_seq_one_letter_code
_entity_poly.pdbx_strand_id
1 'polypeptide(L)'
;MTSSGTLAAAMTWWWQPAARVLGDRFPWYQWYPFDGIGPVVVGLSVLLLLIGIAAGLILRRTVLAMGAALVAGGLVLYVLEHVRAHLLPTTTATVQHSLTVPGLDNAWVLAEGPLSPSGRRVSDLPACYAMDDFRACLVQHGRTGRWADFHPATQLWPLQWAEAGLCVVVAAALAALCVWWIRRRLA
;
A
#
# COMPACT_ATOMS: atom_id res chain seq x y z
N MET A 1 24.47 -16.01 -13.28
CA MET A 1 24.09 -15.00 -12.27
C MET A 1 24.64 -13.60 -12.59
N THR A 2 25.72 -13.44 -13.38
CA THR A 2 26.27 -12.13 -13.76
C THR A 2 25.44 -11.39 -14.82
N SER A 3 24.82 -12.09 -15.77
CA SER A 3 24.05 -11.48 -16.88
C SER A 3 22.76 -10.78 -16.43
N SER A 4 22.09 -11.33 -15.41
CA SER A 4 20.87 -10.70 -14.87
C SER A 4 21.19 -9.42 -14.11
N GLY A 5 22.35 -9.37 -13.43
CA GLY A 5 22.80 -8.18 -12.71
C GLY A 5 23.16 -7.02 -13.65
N THR A 6 23.80 -7.31 -14.78
CA THR A 6 24.13 -6.26 -15.77
C THR A 6 22.89 -5.72 -16.48
N LEU A 7 21.94 -6.58 -16.85
CA LEU A 7 20.66 -6.16 -17.41
C LEU A 7 19.85 -5.32 -16.42
N ALA A 8 19.79 -5.74 -15.14
CA ALA A 8 19.10 -4.97 -14.10
C ALA A 8 19.77 -3.61 -13.87
N ALA A 9 21.11 -3.54 -13.85
CA ALA A 9 21.85 -2.29 -13.73
C ALA A 9 21.62 -1.36 -14.93
N ALA A 10 21.66 -1.88 -16.15
CA ALA A 10 21.40 -1.12 -17.37
C ALA A 10 19.96 -0.57 -17.42
N MET A 11 18.98 -1.39 -17.03
CA MET A 11 17.58 -0.99 -16.95
C MET A 11 17.36 0.07 -15.86
N THR A 12 18.01 -0.09 -14.70
CA THR A 12 17.95 0.89 -13.62
C THR A 12 18.55 2.23 -14.06
N TRP A 13 19.70 2.20 -14.73
CA TRP A 13 20.36 3.39 -15.28
C TRP A 13 19.49 4.10 -16.33
N TRP A 14 18.90 3.34 -17.26
CA TRP A 14 17.99 3.89 -18.27
C TRP A 14 16.75 4.57 -17.65
N TRP A 15 16.27 4.07 -16.52
CA TRP A 15 15.12 4.63 -15.80
C TRP A 15 15.44 5.81 -14.88
N GLN A 16 16.71 6.08 -14.56
CA GLN A 16 17.09 7.22 -13.70
C GLN A 16 16.55 8.61 -14.15
N PRO A 17 16.53 8.97 -15.45
CA PRO A 17 15.96 10.24 -15.90
C PRO A 17 14.45 10.28 -15.69
N ALA A 18 13.75 9.19 -16.01
CA ALA A 18 12.30 9.08 -15.81
C ALA A 18 11.94 9.16 -14.31
N ALA A 19 12.71 8.49 -13.44
CA ALA A 19 12.53 8.55 -12.00
C ALA A 19 12.70 9.98 -11.43
N ARG A 20 13.61 10.78 -11.98
CA ARG A 20 13.80 12.19 -11.58
C ARG A 20 12.64 13.11 -11.98
N VAL A 21 11.97 12.81 -13.10
CA VAL A 21 10.85 13.62 -13.60
C VAL A 21 9.50 13.16 -13.01
N LEU A 22 9.36 11.86 -12.78
CA LEU A 22 8.11 11.23 -12.35
C LEU A 22 8.05 10.94 -10.84
N GLY A 23 9.19 10.96 -10.14
CA GLY A 23 9.28 10.61 -8.71
C GLY A 23 8.36 11.44 -7.82
N ASP A 24 8.27 12.75 -8.07
CA ASP A 24 7.40 13.64 -7.30
C ASP A 24 5.90 13.41 -7.59
N ARG A 25 5.56 12.84 -8.76
CA ARG A 25 4.18 12.54 -9.15
C ARG A 25 3.71 11.17 -8.68
N PHE A 26 4.64 10.24 -8.45
CA PHE A 26 4.35 8.88 -8.02
C PHE A 26 5.05 8.57 -6.69
N PRO A 27 4.43 8.98 -5.56
CA PRO A 27 4.94 8.66 -4.24
C PRO A 27 5.10 7.14 -4.07
N TRP A 28 6.11 6.73 -3.30
CA TRP A 28 6.48 5.33 -3.09
C TRP A 28 5.34 4.41 -2.63
N TYR A 29 4.31 4.96 -1.98
CA TYR A 29 3.17 4.24 -1.42
C TYR A 29 2.03 4.02 -2.42
N GLN A 30 2.06 4.67 -3.60
CA GLN A 30 1.06 4.42 -4.63
C GLN A 30 1.21 3.03 -5.24
N TRP A 31 0.10 2.47 -5.73
CA TRP A 31 0.04 1.14 -6.33
C TRP A 31 1.09 0.95 -7.44
N TYR A 32 1.27 1.94 -8.33
CA TYR A 32 2.21 1.83 -9.46
C TYR A 32 3.66 1.59 -9.03
N PRO A 33 4.30 2.46 -8.20
CA PRO A 33 5.65 2.22 -7.74
C PRO A 33 5.74 1.08 -6.72
N PHE A 34 4.74 0.88 -5.87
CA PHE A 34 4.80 -0.14 -4.81
C PHE A 34 4.68 -1.55 -5.39
N ASP A 35 3.69 -1.82 -6.24
CA ASP A 35 3.44 -3.16 -6.80
C ASP A 35 4.36 -3.46 -8.00
N GLY A 36 5.11 -2.46 -8.49
CA GLY A 36 6.03 -2.57 -9.62
C GLY A 36 7.46 -2.94 -9.25
N ILE A 37 7.83 -2.93 -7.96
CA ILE A 37 9.20 -3.19 -7.50
C ILE A 37 9.25 -4.14 -6.31
N GLY A 38 10.45 -4.67 -6.05
CA GLY A 38 10.72 -5.36 -4.79
C GLY A 38 10.09 -6.75 -4.67
N PRO A 39 10.03 -7.29 -3.44
CA PRO A 39 9.59 -8.66 -3.18
C PRO A 39 8.07 -8.84 -3.36
N VAL A 40 7.25 -7.79 -3.24
CA VAL A 40 5.79 -7.92 -3.32
C VAL A 40 5.34 -8.41 -4.69
N VAL A 41 6.01 -7.98 -5.76
CA VAL A 41 5.74 -8.41 -7.14
C VAL A 41 5.86 -9.92 -7.27
N VAL A 42 6.90 -10.49 -6.64
CA VAL A 42 7.16 -11.93 -6.66
C VAL A 42 6.09 -12.66 -5.87
N GLY A 43 5.76 -12.19 -4.66
CA GLY A 43 4.70 -12.76 -3.84
C GLY A 43 3.33 -12.76 -4.53
N LEU A 44 2.94 -11.62 -5.12
CA LEU A 44 1.71 -11.45 -5.89
C LEU A 44 1.67 -12.39 -7.10
N SER A 45 2.77 -12.49 -7.85
CA SER A 45 2.85 -13.37 -9.03
C SER A 45 2.61 -14.84 -8.66
N VAL A 46 3.23 -15.31 -7.57
CA VAL A 46 3.06 -16.68 -7.07
C VAL A 46 1.62 -16.92 -6.59
N LEU A 47 1.05 -15.96 -5.86
CA LEU A 47 -0.32 -16.05 -5.35
C LEU A 47 -1.34 -16.10 -6.50
N LEU A 48 -1.26 -15.17 -7.47
CA LEU A 48 -2.17 -15.12 -8.61
C LEU A 48 -2.06 -16.37 -9.50
N LEU A 49 -0.84 -16.90 -9.68
CA LEU A 49 -0.63 -18.16 -10.38
C LEU A 49 -1.37 -19.31 -9.69
N LEU A 50 -1.23 -19.43 -8.36
CA LEU A 50 -1.87 -20.50 -7.60
C LEU A 50 -3.39 -20.36 -7.52
N ILE A 51 -3.92 -19.13 -7.54
CA ILE A 51 -5.35 -18.87 -7.69
C ILE A 51 -5.84 -19.41 -9.05
N GLY A 52 -5.12 -19.13 -10.14
CA GLY A 52 -5.45 -19.64 -11.47
C GLY A 52 -5.43 -21.17 -11.53
N ILE A 53 -4.41 -21.80 -10.94
CA ILE A 53 -4.29 -23.27 -10.85
C ILE A 53 -5.47 -23.86 -10.04
N ALA A 54 -5.78 -23.28 -8.88
CA ALA A 54 -6.89 -23.72 -8.05
C ALA A 54 -8.24 -23.60 -8.77
N ALA A 55 -8.49 -22.46 -9.44
CA ALA A 55 -9.70 -22.24 -10.22
C ALA A 55 -9.85 -23.26 -11.35
N GLY A 56 -8.77 -23.55 -12.10
CA GLY A 56 -8.75 -24.55 -13.15
C GLY A 56 -9.05 -25.97 -12.65
N LEU A 57 -8.46 -26.33 -11.50
CA LEU A 57 -8.66 -27.63 -10.86
C LEU A 57 -10.10 -27.85 -10.37
N ILE A 58 -10.75 -26.79 -9.87
CA ILE A 58 -12.10 -26.87 -9.27
C ILE A 58 -13.18 -26.80 -10.35
N LEU A 59 -13.11 -25.83 -11.27
CA LEU A 59 -14.24 -25.49 -12.15
C LEU A 59 -14.32 -26.37 -13.41
N ARG A 60 -13.24 -27.08 -13.79
CA ARG A 60 -13.17 -27.99 -14.94
C ARG A 60 -13.61 -27.41 -16.29
N ARG A 61 -13.86 -26.10 -16.38
CA ARG A 61 -14.25 -25.34 -17.57
C ARG A 61 -13.31 -24.14 -17.68
N THR A 62 -12.53 -24.08 -18.76
CA THR A 62 -11.48 -23.06 -18.96
C THR A 62 -12.03 -21.64 -18.92
N VAL A 63 -13.15 -21.37 -19.58
CA VAL A 63 -13.78 -20.03 -19.61
C VAL A 63 -14.25 -19.60 -18.23
N LEU A 64 -14.91 -20.48 -17.47
CA LEU A 64 -15.31 -20.16 -16.09
C LEU A 64 -14.11 -20.03 -15.17
N ALA A 65 -13.07 -20.84 -15.35
CA ALA A 65 -11.85 -20.77 -14.55
C ALA A 65 -11.10 -19.45 -14.77
N MET A 66 -11.00 -18.97 -16.01
CA MET A 66 -10.39 -17.67 -16.31
C MET A 66 -11.20 -16.53 -15.71
N GLY A 67 -12.54 -16.56 -15.84
CA GLY A 67 -13.41 -15.55 -15.22
C GLY A 67 -13.28 -15.53 -13.68
N ALA A 68 -13.28 -16.71 -13.05
CA ALA A 68 -13.10 -16.82 -11.61
C ALA A 68 -11.71 -16.36 -11.16
N ALA A 69 -10.65 -16.69 -11.91
CA ALA A 69 -9.29 -16.25 -11.60
C ALA A 69 -9.14 -14.73 -11.71
N LEU A 70 -9.75 -14.09 -12.71
CA LEU A 70 -9.77 -12.63 -12.85
C LEU A 70 -10.46 -11.96 -11.67
N VAL A 71 -11.65 -12.45 -11.29
CA VAL A 71 -12.41 -11.91 -10.15
C VAL A 71 -11.64 -12.11 -8.85
N ALA A 72 -11.10 -13.30 -8.60
CA ALA A 72 -10.32 -13.60 -7.41
C ALA A 72 -9.02 -12.79 -7.35
N GLY A 73 -8.32 -12.63 -8.47
CA GLY A 73 -7.11 -11.81 -8.56
C GLY A 73 -7.39 -10.33 -8.30
N GLY A 74 -8.46 -9.78 -8.90
CA GLY A 74 -8.90 -8.41 -8.62
C GLY A 74 -9.29 -8.21 -7.15
N LEU A 75 -9.97 -9.20 -6.55
CA LEU A 75 -10.31 -9.17 -5.13
C LEU A 75 -9.06 -9.18 -4.24
N VAL A 76 -8.04 -9.99 -4.58
CA VAL A 76 -6.77 -10.01 -3.84
C VAL A 76 -6.10 -8.65 -3.88
N LEU A 77 -6.00 -8.02 -5.06
CA LEU A 77 -5.40 -6.69 -5.19
C LEU A 77 -6.17 -5.66 -4.36
N TYR A 78 -7.50 -5.67 -4.45
CA TYR A 78 -8.35 -4.78 -3.67
C TYR A 78 -8.17 -4.97 -2.15
N VAL A 79 -8.12 -6.21 -1.68
CA VAL A 79 -7.94 -6.51 -0.25
C VAL A 79 -6.55 -6.10 0.22
N LEU A 80 -5.50 -6.37 -0.55
CA LEU A 80 -4.14 -5.99 -0.18
C LEU A 80 -4.00 -4.47 -0.07
N GLU A 81 -4.59 -3.70 -0.98
CA GLU A 81 -4.59 -2.23 -0.89
C GLU A 81 -5.22 -1.73 0.42
N HIS A 82 -6.32 -2.34 0.87
CA HIS A 82 -7.00 -1.96 2.12
C HIS A 82 -6.25 -2.41 3.38
N VAL A 83 -5.63 -3.58 3.33
CA VAL A 83 -4.90 -4.16 4.47
C VAL A 83 -3.51 -3.54 4.62
N ARG A 84 -2.90 -3.05 3.54
CA ARG A 84 -1.53 -2.52 3.49
C ARG A 84 -1.25 -1.49 4.58
N ALA A 85 -2.15 -0.52 4.77
CA ALA A 85 -2.03 0.52 5.80
C ALA A 85 -2.00 -0.02 7.24
N HIS A 86 -2.39 -1.28 7.45
CA HIS A 86 -2.49 -1.94 8.75
C HIS A 86 -1.41 -3.00 8.98
N LEU A 87 -0.56 -3.29 7.98
CA LEU A 87 0.49 -4.31 8.10
C LEU A 87 1.63 -3.90 9.03
N LEU A 88 1.83 -2.59 9.23
CA LEU A 88 2.88 -2.01 10.06
C LEU A 88 2.30 -0.91 10.95
N PRO A 89 2.92 -0.62 12.10
CA PRO A 89 2.53 0.51 12.93
C PRO A 89 2.83 1.83 12.22
N THR A 90 1.88 2.75 12.33
CA THR A 90 1.98 4.11 11.81
C THR A 90 2.77 5.00 12.76
N THR A 91 3.38 6.05 12.23
CA THR A 91 4.05 7.10 13.01
C THR A 91 3.11 8.28 13.18
N THR A 92 3.00 8.79 14.40
CA THR A 92 2.21 9.99 14.70
C THR A 92 3.15 11.20 14.86
N ALA A 93 2.87 12.27 14.14
CA ALA A 93 3.47 13.58 14.39
C ALA A 93 2.41 14.58 14.87
N THR A 94 2.80 15.45 15.79
CA THR A 94 1.95 16.53 16.32
C THR A 94 2.75 17.83 16.34
N VAL A 95 2.10 18.93 16.02
CA VAL A 95 2.71 20.27 16.03
C VAL A 95 1.71 21.29 16.55
N GLN A 96 2.18 22.21 17.38
CA GLN A 96 1.40 23.35 17.88
C GLN A 96 1.81 24.62 17.14
N HIS A 97 0.88 25.58 17.08
CA HIS A 97 1.03 26.88 16.44
C HIS A 97 1.39 26.84 14.94
N SER A 98 1.09 25.70 14.29
CA SER A 98 1.29 25.48 12.86
C SER A 98 0.02 24.92 12.21
N LEU A 99 -0.23 25.33 10.98
CA LEU A 99 -1.33 24.84 10.15
C LEU A 99 -0.95 23.59 9.34
N THR A 100 0.33 23.24 9.31
CA THR A 100 0.86 22.06 8.62
C THR A 100 1.82 21.30 9.52
N VAL A 101 1.85 19.98 9.36
CA VAL A 101 2.82 19.12 10.03
C VAL A 101 4.07 19.06 9.13
N PRO A 102 5.25 19.49 9.61
CA PRO A 102 6.46 19.51 8.79
C PRO A 102 6.97 18.09 8.49
N GLY A 103 7.61 17.91 7.32
CA GLY A 103 8.30 16.67 6.97
C GLY A 103 7.40 15.56 6.40
N LEU A 104 6.21 15.89 5.91
CA LEU A 104 5.27 14.93 5.31
C LEU A 104 5.41 14.78 3.78
N ASP A 105 6.31 15.50 3.13
CA ASP A 105 6.40 15.60 1.66
C ASP A 105 6.60 14.25 0.94
N ASN A 106 7.18 13.26 1.63
CA ASN A 106 7.37 11.90 1.11
C ASN A 106 6.81 10.82 2.06
N ALA A 107 5.79 11.18 2.82
CA ALA A 107 5.12 10.29 3.77
C ALA A 107 3.76 9.84 3.22
N TRP A 108 3.40 8.59 3.48
CA TRP A 108 2.04 8.12 3.23
C TRP A 108 1.13 8.52 4.39
N VAL A 109 0.44 9.65 4.26
CA VAL A 109 -0.49 10.16 5.27
C VAL A 109 -1.80 9.38 5.21
N LEU A 110 -2.19 8.77 6.32
CA LEU A 110 -3.44 7.99 6.43
C LEU A 110 -4.56 8.79 7.07
N ALA A 111 -4.23 9.59 8.07
CA ALA A 111 -5.18 10.44 8.76
C ALA A 111 -4.48 11.68 9.29
N GLU A 112 -5.17 12.81 9.24
CA GLU A 112 -4.68 14.05 9.81
C GLU A 112 -5.84 14.91 10.31
N GLY A 113 -5.54 15.89 11.15
CA GLY A 113 -6.56 16.80 11.64
C GLY A 113 -6.03 17.85 12.60
N PRO A 114 -6.91 18.71 13.12
CA PRO A 114 -6.51 19.75 14.03
C PRO A 114 -6.35 19.26 15.47
N LEU A 115 -5.55 20.01 16.22
CA LEU A 115 -5.31 19.85 17.65
C LEU A 115 -5.82 21.08 18.40
N SER A 116 -6.34 20.81 19.60
CA SER A 116 -6.59 21.84 20.60
C SER A 116 -5.30 22.34 21.27
N PRO A 117 -5.35 23.46 22.02
CA PRO A 117 -4.20 23.95 22.79
C PRO A 117 -3.66 22.93 23.79
N SER A 118 -4.51 22.05 24.32
CA SER A 118 -4.12 20.98 25.22
C SER A 118 -3.56 19.74 24.52
N GLY A 119 -3.37 19.78 23.19
CA GLY A 119 -2.87 18.65 22.40
C GLY A 119 -3.88 17.55 22.10
N ARG A 120 -5.16 17.74 22.41
CA ARG A 120 -6.23 16.76 22.09
C ARG A 120 -6.64 16.87 20.63
N ARG A 121 -6.78 15.73 19.94
CA ARG A 121 -7.36 15.61 18.59
C ARG A 121 -8.81 16.09 18.62
N VAL A 122 -9.16 16.98 17.71
CA VAL A 122 -10.47 17.61 17.66
C VAL A 122 -10.99 17.63 16.23
N SER A 123 -12.30 17.74 16.07
CA SER A 123 -12.93 17.76 14.74
C SER A 123 -12.49 18.99 13.96
N ASP A 124 -12.47 18.84 12.65
CA ASP A 124 -12.24 19.94 11.74
C ASP A 124 -13.38 20.99 11.81
N LEU A 125 -13.11 22.19 11.30
CA LEU A 125 -14.04 23.33 11.31
C LEU A 125 -14.28 23.84 9.88
N PRO A 126 -15.22 23.21 9.14
CA PRO A 126 -15.50 23.58 7.76
C PRO A 126 -15.95 25.03 7.58
N ALA A 127 -16.58 25.61 8.61
CA ALA A 127 -17.01 27.01 8.62
C ALA A 127 -15.84 27.99 8.42
N CYS A 128 -14.62 27.63 8.84
CA CYS A 128 -13.45 28.49 8.65
C CYS A 128 -12.93 28.49 7.20
N TYR A 129 -13.28 27.50 6.36
CA TYR A 129 -12.76 27.43 4.99
C TYR A 129 -13.22 28.56 4.06
N ALA A 130 -14.35 29.18 4.37
CA ALA A 130 -14.89 30.31 3.61
C ALA A 130 -14.44 31.68 4.15
N MET A 131 -13.62 31.72 5.20
CA MET A 131 -13.18 32.95 5.85
C MET A 131 -11.91 33.49 5.21
N ASP A 132 -11.80 34.81 5.09
CA ASP A 132 -10.60 35.49 4.55
C ASP A 132 -9.35 35.18 5.37
N ASP A 133 -9.48 35.14 6.70
CA ASP A 133 -8.41 34.71 7.61
C ASP A 133 -8.75 33.36 8.25
N PHE A 134 -8.46 32.29 7.50
CA PHE A 134 -8.60 30.91 7.95
C PHE A 134 -7.86 30.64 9.27
N ARG A 135 -6.66 31.21 9.44
CA ARG A 135 -5.82 30.96 10.63
C ARG A 135 -6.43 31.60 11.87
N ALA A 136 -6.86 32.86 11.77
CA ALA A 136 -7.49 33.54 12.89
C ALA A 136 -8.78 32.83 13.33
N CYS A 137 -9.62 32.38 12.38
CA CYS A 137 -10.83 31.62 12.66
C CYS A 137 -10.53 30.32 13.44
N LEU A 138 -9.53 29.55 13.00
CA LEU A 138 -9.11 28.33 13.67
C LEU A 138 -8.63 28.61 15.11
N VAL A 139 -7.79 29.62 15.29
CA VAL A 139 -7.28 30.01 16.62
C VAL A 139 -8.42 30.46 17.54
N GLN A 140 -9.37 31.24 17.03
CA GLN A 140 -10.55 31.70 17.77
C GLN A 140 -11.41 30.52 18.28
N HIS A 141 -11.48 29.43 17.49
CA HIS A 141 -12.18 28.20 17.88
C HIS A 141 -11.28 27.16 18.57
N GLY A 142 -10.09 27.56 19.04
CA GLY A 142 -9.19 26.70 19.79
C GLY A 142 -8.64 25.54 18.95
N ARG A 143 -8.37 25.76 17.67
CA ARG A 143 -7.58 24.87 16.80
C ARG A 143 -6.21 25.49 16.59
N THR A 144 -5.29 25.16 17.47
CA THR A 144 -3.96 25.79 17.51
C THR A 144 -2.87 24.93 16.91
N GLY A 145 -3.12 23.64 16.65
CA GLY A 145 -2.13 22.73 16.10
C GLY A 145 -2.71 21.72 15.11
N ARG A 146 -1.86 20.81 14.66
CA ARG A 146 -2.19 19.73 13.73
C ARG A 146 -1.53 18.42 14.15
N TRP A 147 -2.16 17.31 13.78
CA TRP A 147 -1.62 15.98 13.92
C TRP A 147 -1.73 15.23 12.58
N ALA A 148 -0.85 14.27 12.38
CA ALA A 148 -0.90 13.34 11.26
C ALA A 148 -0.40 11.95 11.69
N ASP A 149 -1.12 10.91 11.29
CA ASP A 149 -0.71 9.52 11.34
C ASP A 149 -0.28 9.09 9.93
N PHE A 150 0.95 8.63 9.78
CA PHE A 150 1.56 8.38 8.47
C PHE A 150 2.58 7.24 8.49
N HIS A 151 2.86 6.67 7.33
CA HIS A 151 4.04 5.83 7.11
C HIS A 151 5.20 6.67 6.53
N PRO A 152 6.38 6.73 7.16
CA PRO A 152 7.55 7.37 6.57
C PRO A 152 8.11 6.55 5.41
N ALA A 153 8.83 7.19 4.50
CA ALA A 153 9.48 6.52 3.36
C ALA A 153 10.43 5.37 3.75
N THR A 154 10.98 5.41 4.97
CA THR A 154 11.83 4.34 5.51
C THR A 154 11.08 3.02 5.71
N GLN A 155 9.74 3.04 5.78
CA GLN A 155 8.90 1.86 5.93
C GLN A 155 8.57 1.16 4.60
N LEU A 156 9.02 1.68 3.45
CA LEU A 156 8.82 1.05 2.14
C LEU A 156 9.23 -0.43 2.15
N TRP A 157 10.48 -0.73 2.52
CA TRP A 157 11.00 -2.10 2.48
C TRP A 157 10.38 -3.03 3.53
N PRO A 158 10.20 -2.61 4.80
CA PRO A 158 9.43 -3.40 5.75
C PRO A 158 8.03 -3.76 5.24
N LEU A 159 7.33 -2.80 4.63
CA LEU A 159 5.97 -3.01 4.13
C LEU A 159 5.93 -3.95 2.94
N GLN A 160 6.89 -3.80 2.02
CA GLN A 160 7.13 -4.72 0.91
C GLN A 160 7.32 -6.16 1.36
N TRP A 161 8.15 -6.39 2.39
CA TRP A 161 8.37 -7.74 2.92
C TRP A 161 7.16 -8.28 3.68
N ALA A 162 6.45 -7.44 4.43
CA ALA A 162 5.24 -7.85 5.14
C ALA A 162 4.16 -8.32 4.17
N GLU A 163 3.89 -7.53 3.12
CA GLU A 163 2.89 -7.87 2.10
C GLU A 163 3.32 -9.07 1.25
N ALA A 164 4.60 -9.16 0.86
CA ALA A 164 5.15 -10.33 0.18
C ALA A 164 5.02 -11.60 1.03
N GLY A 165 5.34 -11.51 2.33
CA GLY A 165 5.20 -12.60 3.28
C GLY A 165 3.75 -13.08 3.40
N LEU A 166 2.80 -12.15 3.52
CA LEU A 166 1.37 -12.45 3.52
C LEU A 166 0.96 -13.18 2.23
N CYS A 167 1.35 -12.65 1.06
CA CYS A 167 1.07 -13.29 -0.22
C CYS A 167 1.61 -14.72 -0.28
N VAL A 168 2.87 -14.94 0.14
CA VAL A 168 3.50 -16.27 0.15
C VAL A 168 2.80 -17.24 1.10
N VAL A 169 2.40 -16.79 2.30
CA VAL A 169 1.65 -17.62 3.25
C VAL A 169 0.32 -18.06 2.67
N VAL A 170 -0.44 -17.14 2.06
CA VAL A 170 -1.72 -17.47 1.40
C VAL A 170 -1.49 -18.39 0.21
N ALA A 171 -0.44 -18.16 -0.58
CA ALA A 171 -0.09 -19.01 -1.71
C ALA A 171 0.24 -20.44 -1.25
N ALA A 172 1.04 -20.60 -0.20
CA ALA A 172 1.36 -21.90 0.37
C ALA A 172 0.12 -22.65 0.87
N ALA A 173 -0.83 -21.95 1.49
CA ALA A 173 -2.10 -22.53 1.92
C ALA A 173 -2.95 -23.01 0.72
N LEU A 174 -3.03 -22.22 -0.36
CA LEU A 174 -3.71 -22.61 -1.60
C LEU A 174 -3.04 -23.82 -2.26
N ALA A 175 -1.71 -23.84 -2.31
CA ALA A 175 -0.97 -24.98 -2.85
C ALA A 175 -1.24 -26.26 -2.05
N ALA A 176 -1.23 -26.18 -0.72
CA ALA A 176 -1.57 -27.31 0.16
C ALA A 176 -3.00 -27.80 -0.07
N LEU A 177 -3.97 -26.88 -0.21
CA LEU A 177 -5.36 -27.21 -0.54
C LEU A 177 -5.48 -27.93 -1.88
N CYS A 178 -4.78 -27.45 -2.91
CA CYS A 178 -4.75 -28.09 -4.23
C CYS A 178 -4.19 -29.51 -4.16
N VAL A 179 -3.05 -29.70 -3.50
CA VAL A 179 -2.43 -31.02 -3.31
C VAL A 179 -3.38 -31.96 -2.56
N TRP A 180 -4.00 -31.49 -1.48
CA TRP A 180 -4.96 -32.27 -0.71
C TRP A 180 -6.18 -32.67 -1.55
N TRP A 181 -6.73 -31.73 -2.34
CA TRP A 181 -7.88 -31.98 -3.22
C TRP A 181 -7.56 -33.02 -4.29
N ILE A 182 -6.38 -32.93 -4.91
CA ILE A 182 -5.90 -33.91 -5.90
C ILE A 182 -5.78 -35.29 -5.26
N ARG A 183 -5.12 -35.39 -4.10
CA ARG A 183 -4.94 -36.67 -3.39
C ARG A 183 -6.28 -37.31 -3.02
N ARG A 184 -7.27 -36.52 -2.59
CA ARG A 184 -8.61 -37.02 -2.28
C ARG A 184 -9.41 -37.51 -3.49
N ARG A 185 -9.09 -37.06 -4.70
CA ARG A 185 -9.75 -37.55 -5.93
C ARG A 185 -9.09 -38.79 -6.54
N LEU A 186 -7.82 -39.03 -6.20
CA LEU A 186 -7.05 -40.18 -6.67
C LEU A 186 -7.14 -41.40 -5.74
N ALA A 187 -7.53 -41.19 -4.48
CA ALA A 187 -7.90 -42.25 -3.54
C ALA A 187 -9.37 -42.63 -3.70
#